data_AF-A0A497C5K9-F1
#
_entry.id   AF-A0A497C5K9-F1
#
_cell.length_a   1.000
_cell.length_b   1.000
_cell.length_c   1.000
_cell.angle_alpha   90.00
_cell.angle_beta   90.00
_cell.angle_gamma   90.00
#
_symmetry.space_group_name_H-M   'P 1'
#
loop_
_entity.id
_entity.type
_entity.pdbx_description
1 polymer ?
#
loop_
_entity_poly.entity_id
_entity_poly.type
_entity_poly.pdbx_seq_one_letter_code
_entity_poly.pdbx_strand_id
1 'polypeptide(L)'
;MARILSNKELAAQRFKRFRKMVADNKTYPLATITYHGPSPEKASKIVVGILEGQDQTPLVRHWSGEDIAEDVETAREISHFIKDHAVSRVITSEWVLSCPHEEGVDYAKGEACPYCPDWH
;
A
#
# COMPACT_ATOMS: atom_id res chain seq x y z
N MET A 1 39.14 31.81 1.82
CA MET A 1 38.21 32.27 0.76
C MET A 1 37.13 31.22 0.58
N ALA A 2 35.85 31.59 0.68
CA ALA A 2 34.75 30.65 0.48
C ALA A 2 34.67 30.25 -0.99
N ARG A 3 34.64 28.94 -1.27
CA ARG A 3 34.48 28.41 -2.63
C ARG A 3 33.08 28.76 -3.14
N ILE A 4 33.00 29.62 -4.14
CA ILE A 4 31.75 29.92 -4.84
C ILE A 4 31.49 28.75 -5.80
N LEU A 5 30.42 28.00 -5.54
CA LEU A 5 29.98 26.91 -6.41
C LEU A 5 29.22 27.49 -7.60
N SER A 6 29.40 26.86 -8.77
CA SER A 6 28.57 27.14 -9.94
C SER A 6 27.11 26.75 -9.68
N ASN A 7 26.18 27.35 -10.42
CA ASN A 7 24.76 27.00 -10.34
C ASN A 7 24.50 25.50 -10.58
N LYS A 8 25.31 24.84 -11.42
CA LYS A 8 25.20 23.41 -11.72
C LYS A 8 25.62 22.55 -10.52
N GLU A 9 26.70 22.91 -9.83
CA GLU A 9 27.14 22.23 -8.60
C GLU A 9 26.12 22.40 -7.46
N LEU A 10 25.57 23.61 -7.31
CA LEU A 10 24.50 23.88 -6.33
C LEU A 10 23.24 23.05 -6.62
N ALA A 11 22.84 22.93 -7.90
CA ALA A 11 21.69 22.12 -8.29
C ALA A 11 21.90 20.62 -7.97
N ALA A 12 23.07 20.07 -8.29
CA ALA A 12 23.41 18.68 -7.97
C ALA A 12 23.43 18.41 -6.46
N GLN A 13 23.98 19.36 -5.68
CA GLN A 13 23.99 19.27 -4.22
C GLN A 13 22.58 19.28 -3.63
N ARG A 14 21.71 20.18 -4.10
CA ARG A 14 20.30 20.25 -3.69
C ARG A 14 19.57 18.95 -4.02
N PHE A 15 19.75 18.42 -5.23
CA PHE A 15 19.14 17.16 -5.65
C PHE A 15 19.58 15.98 -4.77
N LYS A 16 20.88 15.87 -4.47
CA LYS A 16 21.41 14.83 -3.57
C LYS A 16 20.82 14.95 -2.16
N ARG A 17 20.74 16.17 -1.62
CA ARG A 17 20.16 16.43 -0.29
C ARG A 17 18.67 16.08 -0.26
N PHE A 18 17.93 16.46 -1.31
CA PHE A 18 16.51 16.13 -1.44
C PHE A 18 16.29 14.61 -1.51
N ARG A 19 17.03 13.89 -2.36
CA ARG A 19 16.94 12.41 -2.42
C ARG A 19 17.21 11.75 -1.07
N LYS A 20 18.23 12.23 -0.33
CA LYS A 20 18.52 11.73 1.01
C LYS A 20 17.35 11.99 1.96
N MET A 21 16.81 13.20 1.98
CA MET A 21 15.68 13.56 2.83
C MET A 21 14.44 12.70 2.54
N VAL A 22 14.14 12.43 1.27
CA VAL A 22 13.02 11.56 0.88
C VAL A 22 13.28 10.11 1.30
N ALA A 23 14.49 9.60 1.11
CA ALA A 23 14.85 8.23 1.51
C ALA A 23 14.81 8.03 3.04
N ASP A 24 15.19 9.07 3.80
CA ASP A 24 15.15 9.05 5.26
C ASP A 24 13.73 9.31 5.81
N ASN A 25 12.74 9.62 4.96
CA ASN A 25 11.39 9.92 5.40
C ASN A 25 10.62 8.65 5.78
N LYS A 26 10.62 8.35 7.08
CA LYS A 26 9.90 7.23 7.70
C LYS A 26 8.70 7.73 8.51
N THR A 27 7.79 8.45 7.85
CA THR A 27 6.57 8.93 8.54
C THR A 27 5.63 7.78 8.83
N TYR A 28 5.23 7.67 10.09
CA TYR A 28 4.18 6.77 10.58
C TYR A 28 3.14 7.60 11.37
N PRO A 29 1.88 7.13 11.49
CA PRO A 29 1.36 5.87 10.95
C PRO A 29 1.22 5.90 9.42
N LEU A 30 1.55 4.77 8.79
CA LEU A 30 1.47 4.54 7.34
C LEU A 30 0.36 3.55 7.06
N ALA A 31 -0.61 3.91 6.23
CA ALA A 31 -1.59 2.97 5.71
C ALA A 31 -1.19 2.47 4.32
N THR A 32 -1.39 1.19 4.06
CA THR A 32 -1.32 0.56 2.75
C THR A 32 -2.69 0.02 2.38
N ILE A 33 -3.19 0.38 1.19
CA ILE A 33 -4.44 -0.15 0.62
C ILE A 33 -4.06 -1.02 -0.58
N THR A 34 -4.48 -2.28 -0.57
CA THR A 34 -4.22 -3.22 -1.68
C THR A 34 -5.50 -3.88 -2.13
N TYR A 35 -5.62 -4.01 -3.46
CA TYR A 35 -6.75 -4.67 -4.10
C TYR A 35 -6.39 -6.11 -4.46
N HIS A 36 -7.35 -7.01 -4.24
CA HIS A 36 -7.22 -8.43 -4.53
C HIS A 36 -8.49 -8.93 -5.22
N GLY A 37 -8.35 -9.90 -6.11
CA GLY A 37 -9.40 -10.19 -7.09
C GLY A 37 -9.17 -11.47 -7.88
N PRO A 38 -10.24 -12.09 -8.43
CA PRO A 38 -10.09 -13.33 -9.20
C PRO A 38 -9.27 -13.14 -10.48
N SER A 39 -9.21 -11.91 -11.00
CA SER A 39 -8.39 -11.50 -12.14
C SER A 39 -7.74 -10.13 -11.89
N PRO A 40 -6.78 -9.69 -12.73
CA PRO A 40 -6.19 -8.36 -12.64
C PRO A 40 -7.17 -7.20 -12.82
N GLU A 41 -8.31 -7.43 -13.50
CA GLU A 41 -9.30 -6.38 -13.80
C GLU A 41 -10.40 -6.26 -12.73
N LYS A 42 -10.66 -7.31 -11.94
CA LYS A 42 -11.79 -7.33 -11.01
C LYS A 42 -11.32 -7.36 -9.57
N ALA A 43 -11.44 -6.24 -8.84
CA ALA A 43 -11.23 -6.21 -7.40
C ALA A 43 -12.44 -6.80 -6.67
N SER A 44 -12.23 -7.78 -5.79
CA SER A 44 -13.27 -8.37 -4.95
C SER A 44 -12.93 -8.37 -3.45
N LYS A 45 -11.73 -7.89 -3.09
CA LYS A 45 -11.26 -7.73 -1.72
C LYS A 45 -10.32 -6.55 -1.62
N ILE A 46 -10.50 -5.73 -0.60
CA ILE A 46 -9.59 -4.64 -0.24
C ILE A 46 -8.96 -5.00 1.09
N VAL A 47 -7.64 -4.91 1.19
CA VAL A 47 -6.90 -5.07 2.45
C VAL A 47 -6.26 -3.74 2.80
N VAL A 48 -6.52 -3.27 4.02
CA VAL A 48 -5.88 -2.07 4.58
C VAL A 48 -5.02 -2.49 5.76
N GLY A 49 -3.72 -2.26 5.62
CA GLY A 49 -2.73 -2.43 6.69
C GLY A 49 -2.29 -1.07 7.23
N ILE A 50 -2.26 -0.89 8.54
CA ILE A 50 -1.73 0.32 9.18
C ILE A 50 -0.50 -0.07 9.99
N LEU A 51 0.65 0.48 9.62
CA LEU A 51 1.90 0.40 10.37
C LEU A 51 2.02 1.63 11.27
N GLU A 52 1.99 1.44 12.59
CA GLU A 52 2.16 2.54 13.56
C GLU A 52 3.63 2.92 13.78
N GLY A 53 4.57 2.08 13.35
CA GLY A 53 6.01 2.31 13.43
C GLY A 53 6.79 1.27 12.63
N GLN A 54 8.10 1.47 12.50
CA GLN A 54 8.97 0.67 11.62
C GLN A 54 8.97 -0.84 11.92
N ASP A 55 8.89 -1.21 13.19
CA ASP A 55 8.99 -2.60 13.63
C ASP A 55 7.72 -3.03 14.39
N GLN A 56 6.60 -2.35 14.16
CA GLN A 56 5.32 -2.69 14.76
C GLN A 56 4.53 -3.63 13.87
N THR A 57 3.82 -4.58 14.49
CA THR A 57 2.87 -5.43 13.77
C THR A 57 1.77 -4.56 13.17
N PRO A 58 1.45 -4.72 11.87
CA PRO A 58 0.40 -3.93 11.24
C PRO A 58 -0.97 -4.29 11.79
N LEU A 59 -1.82 -3.28 11.97
CA LEU A 59 -3.25 -3.46 12.14
C LEU A 59 -3.84 -3.72 10.76
N VAL A 60 -4.49 -4.88 10.58
CA VAL A 60 -5.04 -5.28 9.28
C VAL A 60 -6.55 -5.39 9.36
N ARG A 61 -7.24 -4.77 8.41
CA ARG A 61 -8.67 -4.98 8.16
C ARG A 61 -8.86 -5.25 6.67
N HIS A 62 -9.86 -6.07 6.35
CA HIS A 62 -10.25 -6.32 4.97
C HIS A 62 -11.75 -6.15 4.76
N TRP A 63 -12.12 -5.88 3.52
CA TRP A 63 -13.48 -5.82 3.02
C TRP A 63 -13.57 -6.73 1.80
N SER A 64 -14.69 -7.41 1.63
CA SER A 64 -14.93 -8.32 0.50
C SER A 64 -16.31 -8.06 -0.08
N GLY A 65 -16.43 -8.13 -1.40
CA GLY A 65 -17.66 -7.80 -2.11
C GLY A 65 -17.47 -7.88 -3.62
N GLU A 66 -18.58 -7.82 -4.36
CA GLU A 66 -18.53 -7.59 -5.80
C GLU A 66 -18.34 -6.10 -6.07
N ASP A 67 -17.50 -5.77 -7.06
CA ASP A 67 -17.19 -4.40 -7.49
C ASP A 67 -16.87 -3.47 -6.30
N ILE A 68 -16.12 -4.02 -5.34
CA ILE A 68 -15.85 -3.39 -4.05
C ILE A 68 -14.98 -2.13 -4.18
N ALA A 69 -14.21 -2.03 -5.26
CA ALA A 69 -13.40 -0.85 -5.54
C ALA A 69 -14.27 0.36 -5.90
N GLU A 70 -15.48 0.12 -6.39
CA GLU A 70 -16.46 1.12 -6.79
C GLU A 70 -17.50 1.41 -5.68
N ASP A 71 -17.53 0.62 -4.61
CA ASP A 71 -18.48 0.78 -3.51
C ASP A 71 -18.15 1.97 -2.60
N VAL A 72 -19.04 2.97 -2.63
CA VAL A 72 -18.93 4.21 -1.85
C VAL A 72 -19.01 3.97 -0.35
N GLU A 73 -19.78 2.98 0.10
CA GLU A 73 -19.90 2.68 1.53
C GLU A 73 -18.60 2.06 2.06
N THR A 74 -18.04 1.08 1.34
CA THR A 74 -16.71 0.53 1.65
C THR A 74 -15.63 1.62 1.66
N ALA A 75 -15.62 2.52 0.67
CA ALA A 75 -14.68 3.64 0.65
C ALA A 75 -14.81 4.56 1.88
N ARG A 76 -16.04 4.77 2.38
CA ARG A 76 -16.30 5.54 3.59
C ARG A 76 -15.79 4.83 4.85
N GLU A 77 -16.02 3.54 4.97
CA GLU A 77 -15.51 2.74 6.09
C GLU A 77 -13.98 2.73 6.14
N ILE A 78 -13.32 2.54 5.00
CA ILE A 78 -11.86 2.63 4.88
C ILE A 78 -11.38 4.03 5.31
N SER A 79 -12.06 5.08 4.86
CA SER A 79 -11.72 6.46 5.25
C SER A 79 -11.82 6.67 6.76
N HIS A 80 -12.86 6.15 7.42
CA HIS A 80 -12.98 6.23 8.88
C HIS A 80 -11.89 5.46 9.59
N PHE A 81 -11.62 4.21 9.17
CA PHE A 81 -10.55 3.40 9.73
C PHE A 81 -9.19 4.11 9.66
N ILE A 82 -8.85 4.72 8.51
CA ILE A 82 -7.60 5.48 8.35
C ILE A 82 -7.56 6.72 9.24
N LYS A 83 -8.68 7.44 9.39
CA LYS A 83 -8.77 8.64 10.23
C LYS A 83 -8.65 8.34 11.72
N ASP A 84 -9.29 7.28 12.18
CA ASP A 84 -9.30 6.87 13.59
C ASP A 84 -7.88 6.53 14.09
N HIS A 85 -7.01 6.09 13.18
CA HIS A 85 -5.60 5.79 13.47
C HIS A 85 -4.64 6.95 13.18
N ALA A 86 -5.14 8.16 12.91
CA ALA A 86 -4.33 9.37 12.65
C ALA A 86 -3.22 9.14 11.60
N VAL A 87 -3.54 8.38 10.55
CA VAL A 87 -2.58 8.03 9.49
C VAL A 87 -2.01 9.28 8.83
N SER A 88 -0.68 9.33 8.78
CA SER A 88 0.06 10.46 8.21
C SER A 88 0.31 10.32 6.71
N ARG A 89 0.31 9.09 6.20
CA ARG A 89 0.53 8.79 4.79
C ARG A 89 -0.25 7.54 4.37
N VAL A 90 -0.82 7.59 3.18
CA VAL A 90 -1.49 6.45 2.54
C VAL A 90 -0.70 6.06 1.28
N ILE A 91 -0.48 4.77 1.09
CA ILE A 91 0.02 4.17 -0.16
C ILE A 91 -1.07 3.23 -0.65
N THR A 92 -1.36 3.26 -1.95
CA THR A 92 -2.31 2.33 -2.57
C THR A 92 -1.64 1.62 -3.73
N SER A 93 -2.05 0.39 -4.02
CA SER A 93 -1.74 -0.23 -5.30
C SER A 93 -2.54 0.44 -6.42
N GLU A 94 -1.93 0.51 -7.60
CA GLU A 94 -2.59 0.99 -8.84
C GLU A 94 -3.44 -0.12 -9.48
N TRP A 95 -3.09 -1.38 -9.22
CA TRP A 95 -3.68 -2.58 -9.81
C TRP A 95 -4.15 -3.56 -8.72
N VAL A 96 -4.96 -4.53 -9.12
CA VAL A 96 -5.21 -5.74 -8.35
C VAL A 96 -3.91 -6.54 -8.26
N LEU A 97 -3.45 -6.85 -7.05
CA LEU A 97 -2.11 -7.41 -6.83
C LEU A 97 -2.07 -8.93 -6.78
N SER A 98 -3.14 -9.57 -6.33
CA SER A 98 -3.19 -11.03 -6.19
C SER A 98 -4.62 -11.55 -6.08
N CYS A 99 -4.76 -12.87 -6.04
CA CYS A 99 -6.03 -13.52 -5.73
C CYS A 99 -6.53 -13.15 -4.32
N PRO A 100 -7.85 -13.14 -4.07
CA PRO A 100 -8.43 -12.77 -2.78
C PRO A 100 -8.29 -13.88 -1.73
N HIS A 101 -7.96 -15.10 -2.16
CA HIS A 101 -7.87 -16.31 -1.35
C HIS A 101 -6.54 -16.43 -0.60
N GLU A 102 -6.59 -16.97 0.61
CA GLU A 102 -5.44 -17.09 1.51
C GLU A 102 -4.93 -18.54 1.58
N GLU A 103 -3.61 -18.68 1.37
CA GLU A 103 -2.91 -19.96 1.47
C GLU A 103 -2.98 -20.53 2.89
N GLY A 104 -3.37 -21.79 3.01
CA GLY A 104 -3.57 -22.47 4.29
C GLY A 104 -4.89 -22.15 4.98
N VAL A 105 -5.73 -21.30 4.38
CA VAL A 105 -7.10 -21.02 4.80
C VAL A 105 -8.08 -21.51 3.74
N ASP A 106 -7.99 -20.97 2.52
CA ASP A 106 -8.90 -21.28 1.42
C ASP A 106 -8.42 -22.43 0.54
N TYR A 107 -7.10 -22.66 0.49
CA TYR A 107 -6.45 -23.75 -0.23
C TYR A 107 -5.21 -24.23 0.51
N ALA A 108 -4.65 -25.37 0.11
CA ALA A 108 -3.53 -26.00 0.81
C ALA A 108 -2.24 -25.17 0.73
N LYS A 109 -1.41 -25.25 1.78
CA LYS A 109 -0.10 -24.58 1.80
C LYS A 109 0.84 -25.15 0.74
N GLY A 110 1.56 -24.28 0.05
CA GLY A 110 2.49 -24.57 -1.04
C GLY A 110 1.82 -24.78 -2.40
N GLU A 111 0.48 -24.75 -2.47
CA GLU A 111 -0.26 -24.95 -3.71
C GLU A 111 -0.60 -23.62 -4.39
N ALA A 112 -0.94 -23.67 -5.67
CA ALA A 112 -1.49 -22.52 -6.38
C ALA A 112 -3.01 -22.42 -6.14
N CYS A 113 -3.54 -21.20 -6.04
CA CYS A 113 -4.97 -20.99 -5.77
C CYS A 113 -5.85 -21.59 -6.88
N PRO A 114 -6.66 -22.63 -6.64
CA PRO A 114 -7.38 -23.34 -7.69
C PRO A 114 -8.58 -22.56 -8.24
N TYR A 115 -8.99 -21.48 -7.56
CA TYR A 115 -10.19 -20.70 -7.88
C TYR A 115 -9.93 -19.52 -8.80
N CYS A 116 -8.66 -19.13 -9.01
CA CYS A 116 -8.30 -17.94 -9.76
C CYS A 116 -7.18 -18.24 -10.77
N PRO A 117 -7.51 -18.87 -11.91
CA PRO A 117 -6.54 -19.32 -12.91
C PRO A 117 -5.69 -18.20 -13.51
N ASP A 118 -6.18 -16.96 -13.53
CA ASP A 118 -5.48 -15.81 -14.10
C ASP A 118 -4.19 -15.44 -13.35
N TRP A 119 -3.95 -16.02 -12.17
CA TRP A 119 -2.76 -15.79 -11.35
C TRP A 119 -1.68 -16.88 -11.50
N HIS A 120 -1.84 -17.84 -12.42
CA HIS A 120 -0.92 -18.98 -12.63
C HIS A 120 -0.15 -18.88 -13.94
#